data_AF-A0A2V7XDR3-F1
#
_entry.id   AF-A0A2V7XDR3-F1
#
_cell.length_a   1.000
_cell.length_b   1.000
_cell.length_c   1.000
_cell.angle_alpha   90.00
_cell.angle_beta   90.00
_cell.angle_gamma   90.00
#
_symmetry.space_group_name_H-M   'P 1'
#
loop_
_entity.id
_entity.type
_entity.pdbx_description
1 polymer ?
#
loop_
_entity_poly.entity_id
_entity_poly.type
_entity_poly.pdbx_seq_one_letter_code
_entity_poly.pdbx_strand_id
1 'polypeptide(L)'
;MPPARQLRILGLLAAGILAYASLALTSMRTTSAVYDETAHLPAGYTYLTLRDFRMNPEHPPLAKELAALPLLLMDVRMPNASSPWALGDQWEFGHRFFYEWNDGDRVLFWGRLPMVALGCVLGAAVLLWTQRHFGLLAGTIAFFLCLLSPDVLAHGQIVTTDLAVALFVFLSVIAFQAVTHRITATRVLLAGLATGAAFASKFSALVLLPTLSILAVVVALAREPMTLTPFAAAPRKLGGALPRLAALALALLAIGAIALAFVWATYAFQPRLANDPELAAAFSWARLEHSGAASGVLRTVRAAGLLPEVTSRRTAGGTTFRPRSC
;
A
#
# COMPACT_ATOMS: atom_id res chain seq x y z
N MET A 1 26.08 -11.50 16.02
CA MET A 1 26.94 -10.68 15.13
C MET A 1 27.96 -9.98 16.01
N PRO A 2 29.22 -9.83 15.60
CA PRO A 2 30.19 -9.07 16.40
C PRO A 2 29.77 -7.60 16.51
N PRO A 3 29.93 -6.95 17.68
CA PRO A 3 29.44 -5.60 17.94
C PRO A 3 29.97 -4.56 16.94
N ALA A 4 31.22 -4.71 16.49
CA ALA A 4 31.83 -3.83 15.49
C ALA A 4 31.11 -3.86 14.12
N ARG A 5 30.54 -5.00 13.72
CA ARG A 5 29.78 -5.11 12.47
C ARG A 5 28.42 -4.42 12.58
N GLN A 6 27.76 -4.53 13.72
CA GLN A 6 26.49 -3.85 13.98
C GLN A 6 26.67 -2.33 13.96
N LEU A 7 27.74 -1.83 14.59
CA LEU A 7 28.04 -0.40 14.61
C LEU A 7 28.27 0.17 13.21
N ARG A 8 28.96 -0.57 12.33
CA ARG A 8 29.15 -0.19 10.92
C ARG A 8 27.83 -0.12 10.15
N ILE A 9 26.95 -1.10 10.33
CA ILE A 9 25.64 -1.13 9.67
C ILE A 9 24.79 0.07 10.14
N LEU A 10 24.76 0.34 11.44
CA LEU A 10 24.06 1.48 12.01
C LEU A 10 24.60 2.81 11.49
N GLY A 11 25.93 2.95 11.41
CA GLY A 11 26.56 4.14 10.84
C GLY A 11 26.21 4.36 9.37
N LEU A 12 26.22 3.30 8.56
CA LEU A 12 25.84 3.36 7.14
C LEU A 12 24.35 3.69 6.96
N LEU A 13 23.47 3.06 7.74
CA LEU A 13 22.04 3.37 7.75
C LEU A 13 21.81 4.84 8.08
N ALA A 14 22.41 5.33 9.18
CA ALA A 14 22.28 6.70 9.59
C ALA A 14 22.77 7.66 8.50
N ALA A 15 23.96 7.41 7.93
CA ALA A 15 24.52 8.26 6.89
C ALA A 15 23.64 8.32 5.62
N GLY A 16 23.19 7.17 5.12
CA GLY A 16 22.36 7.13 3.91
C GLY A 16 20.96 7.70 4.13
N ILE A 17 20.32 7.39 5.26
CA ILE A 17 19.02 7.95 5.63
C ILE A 17 19.11 9.47 5.80
N LEU A 18 20.14 9.97 6.48
CA LEU A 18 20.35 11.41 6.64
C LEU A 18 20.57 12.09 5.29
N ALA A 19 21.37 11.49 4.39
CA ALA A 19 21.59 12.04 3.05
C ALA A 19 20.29 12.10 2.23
N TYR A 20 19.55 10.99 2.18
CA TYR A 20 18.28 10.90 1.46
C TYR A 20 17.23 11.87 2.02
N ALA A 21 17.02 11.85 3.34
CA ALA A 21 16.07 12.74 3.99
C ALA A 21 16.46 14.22 3.81
N SER A 22 17.76 14.55 3.85
CA SER A 22 18.21 15.93 3.60
C SER A 22 17.90 16.38 2.17
N LEU A 23 18.14 15.52 1.17
CA LEU A 23 17.81 15.81 -0.23
C LEU A 23 16.30 15.96 -0.45
N ALA A 24 15.50 15.06 0.12
CA ALA A 24 14.05 15.14 0.03
C ALA A 24 13.52 16.39 0.73
N LEU A 25 13.94 16.67 1.97
CA LEU A 25 13.45 17.82 2.73
C LEU A 25 13.84 19.17 2.11
N THR A 26 15.02 19.29 1.49
CA THR A 26 15.39 20.51 0.77
C THR A 26 14.58 20.66 -0.51
N SER A 27 14.42 19.58 -1.29
CA SER A 27 13.63 19.59 -2.52
C SER A 27 12.15 19.88 -2.25
N MET A 28 11.56 19.31 -1.20
CA MET A 28 10.18 19.57 -0.78
C MET A 28 9.90 21.05 -0.47
N ARG A 29 10.89 21.82 -0.01
CA ARG A 29 10.74 23.25 0.31
C ARG A 29 10.77 24.16 -0.92
N THR A 30 11.27 23.66 -2.04
CA THR A 30 11.44 24.44 -3.28
C THR A 30 10.55 23.98 -4.41
N THR A 31 9.67 22.99 -4.17
CA THR A 31 8.83 22.36 -5.20
C THR A 31 7.34 22.47 -4.85
N SER A 32 6.55 22.90 -5.84
CA SER A 32 5.09 22.97 -5.74
C SER A 32 4.45 21.57 -5.72
N ALA A 33 3.14 21.52 -5.46
CA ALA A 33 2.35 20.30 -5.56
C ALA A 33 2.35 19.75 -6.99
N VAL A 34 2.42 18.42 -7.12
CA VAL A 34 2.11 17.73 -8.38
C VAL A 34 0.63 17.34 -8.43
N TYR A 35 0.14 17.02 -9.63
CA TYR A 35 -1.29 16.80 -9.90
C TYR A 35 -1.94 15.80 -8.92
N ASP A 36 -1.34 14.62 -8.75
CA ASP A 36 -1.86 13.55 -7.90
C ASP A 36 -1.90 13.91 -6.41
N GLU A 37 -1.01 14.78 -5.91
CA GLU A 37 -0.99 15.17 -4.50
C GLU A 37 -2.25 15.94 -4.10
N THR A 38 -2.82 16.68 -5.07
CA THR A 38 -4.06 17.43 -4.88
C THR A 38 -5.26 16.51 -4.66
N ALA A 39 -5.25 15.30 -5.23
CA ALA A 39 -6.30 14.31 -5.00
C ALA A 39 -6.00 13.41 -3.80
N HIS A 40 -4.76 12.91 -3.68
CA HIS A 40 -4.38 11.89 -2.70
C HIS A 40 -4.37 12.38 -1.25
N LEU A 41 -3.75 13.53 -0.98
CA LEU A 41 -3.60 14.01 0.40
C LEU A 41 -4.95 14.41 1.02
N PRO A 42 -5.82 15.18 0.33
CA PRO A 42 -7.14 15.52 0.87
C PRO A 42 -8.04 14.29 1.00
N ALA A 43 -7.99 13.36 0.05
CA ALA A 43 -8.71 12.09 0.16
C ALA A 43 -8.26 11.32 1.41
N GLY A 44 -6.95 11.15 1.63
CA GLY A 44 -6.41 10.51 2.83
C GLY A 44 -6.92 11.15 4.13
N TYR A 45 -7.00 12.47 4.16
CA TYR A 45 -7.53 13.19 5.32
C TYR A 45 -9.02 12.91 5.55
N THR A 46 -9.83 12.86 4.47
CA THR A 46 -11.25 12.50 4.56
C THR A 46 -11.46 11.07 5.06
N TYR A 47 -10.56 10.15 4.71
CA TYR A 47 -10.63 8.74 5.11
C TYR A 47 -10.39 8.59 6.62
N LEU A 48 -9.38 9.29 7.14
CA LEU A 48 -9.03 9.27 8.55
C LEU A 48 -10.09 9.96 9.42
N THR A 49 -10.61 11.11 8.98
CA THR A 49 -11.49 11.96 9.80
C THR A 49 -12.97 11.61 9.68
N LEU A 50 -13.44 11.30 8.48
CA LEU A 50 -14.87 11.05 8.22
C LEU A 50 -15.20 9.57 8.00
N ARG A 51 -14.18 8.71 7.83
CA ARG A 51 -14.37 7.32 7.39
C ARG A 51 -15.28 7.27 6.16
N ASP A 52 -14.94 8.10 5.16
CA ASP A 52 -15.67 8.18 3.91
C ASP A 52 -14.67 8.16 2.75
N PHE A 53 -14.67 7.05 2.02
CA PHE A 53 -13.68 6.70 1.01
C PHE A 53 -14.02 7.19 -0.40
N ARG A 54 -15.06 8.03 -0.55
CA ARG A 54 -15.59 8.46 -1.86
C ARG A 54 -14.65 9.31 -2.70
N MET A 55 -13.72 10.03 -2.07
CA MET A 55 -13.03 11.15 -2.72
C MET A 55 -12.12 10.66 -3.86
N ASN A 56 -11.22 9.73 -3.57
CA ASN A 56 -10.34 9.12 -4.58
C ASN A 56 -10.40 7.58 -4.52
N PRO A 57 -11.48 6.94 -4.99
CA PRO A 57 -11.64 5.49 -4.90
C PRO A 57 -10.76 4.73 -5.91
N GLU A 58 -10.07 5.46 -6.79
CA GLU A 58 -9.22 4.90 -7.85
C GLU A 58 -8.00 4.16 -7.31
N HIS A 59 -7.59 4.50 -6.10
CA HIS A 59 -6.52 3.85 -5.39
C HIS A 59 -6.96 3.40 -3.99
N PRO A 60 -6.48 2.26 -3.51
CA PRO A 60 -6.65 1.84 -2.12
C PRO A 60 -6.15 2.89 -1.09
N PRO A 61 -6.66 2.86 0.16
CA PRO A 61 -6.53 3.98 1.09
C PRO A 61 -5.17 4.12 1.78
N LEU A 62 -4.41 3.03 1.98
CA LEU A 62 -3.29 3.01 2.94
C LEU A 62 -2.25 4.12 2.71
N ALA A 63 -1.77 4.27 1.48
CA ALA A 63 -0.74 5.28 1.17
C ALA A 63 -1.24 6.71 1.45
N LYS A 64 -2.51 6.97 1.12
CA LYS A 64 -3.17 8.27 1.34
C LYS A 64 -3.39 8.54 2.83
N GLU A 65 -3.85 7.54 3.57
CA GLU A 65 -4.02 7.62 5.03
C GLU A 65 -2.67 7.87 5.71
N LEU A 66 -1.62 7.14 5.34
CA LEU A 66 -0.27 7.35 5.89
C LEU A 66 0.23 8.78 5.63
N ALA A 67 0.03 9.30 4.42
CA ALA A 67 0.37 10.69 4.07
C ALA A 67 -0.38 11.70 4.94
N ALA A 68 -1.67 11.46 5.20
CA ALA A 68 -2.53 12.38 5.92
C ALA A 68 -2.43 12.27 7.45
N LEU A 69 -1.72 11.28 8.01
CA LEU A 69 -1.58 11.13 9.47
C LEU A 69 -1.10 12.41 10.18
N PRO A 70 -0.07 13.14 9.69
CA PRO A 70 0.38 14.37 10.36
C PRO A 70 -0.68 15.48 10.37
N LEU A 71 -1.59 15.49 9.38
CA LEU A 71 -2.66 16.49 9.27
C LEU A 71 -3.68 16.36 10.41
N LEU A 72 -3.80 15.19 11.06
CA LEU A 72 -4.65 15.01 12.24
C LEU A 72 -4.20 15.84 13.45
N LEU A 73 -2.94 16.29 13.46
CA LEU A 73 -2.37 17.14 14.50
C LEU A 73 -2.42 18.63 14.15
N MET A 74 -3.04 18.97 13.02
CA MET A 74 -3.12 20.32 12.47
C MET A 74 -4.57 20.81 12.47
N ASP A 75 -4.76 22.13 12.51
CA ASP A 75 -6.06 22.75 12.27
C ASP A 75 -6.31 22.82 10.75
N VAL A 76 -6.82 21.71 10.19
CA VAL A 76 -7.15 21.59 8.77
C VAL A 76 -8.63 21.84 8.56
N ARG A 77 -8.95 22.86 7.77
CA ARG A 77 -10.31 23.24 7.39
C ARG A 77 -10.77 22.41 6.20
N MET A 78 -11.94 21.80 6.36
CA MET A 78 -12.58 20.99 5.32
C MET A 78 -14.10 21.10 5.44
N PRO A 79 -14.74 22.00 4.69
CA PRO A 79 -16.19 22.16 4.71
C PRO A 79 -16.88 20.97 4.01
N ASN A 80 -17.43 20.06 4.82
CA ASN A 80 -18.09 18.82 4.35
C ASN A 80 -19.48 19.06 3.71
N ALA A 81 -19.91 20.32 3.58
CA ALA A 81 -21.14 20.72 2.89
C ALA A 81 -20.85 21.38 1.53
N SER A 82 -19.60 21.31 1.05
CA SER A 82 -19.21 21.92 -0.21
C SER A 82 -19.68 21.11 -1.42
N SER A 83 -19.98 21.79 -2.54
CA SER A 83 -20.37 21.14 -3.80
C SER A 83 -19.36 20.07 -4.27
N PRO A 84 -18.03 20.30 -4.23
CA PRO A 84 -17.04 19.30 -4.65
C PRO A 84 -17.05 18.04 -3.78
N TRP A 85 -17.30 18.20 -2.47
CA TRP A 85 -17.50 17.06 -1.57
C TRP A 85 -18.75 16.26 -1.93
N ALA A 86 -19.87 16.95 -2.15
CA ALA A 86 -21.14 16.33 -2.49
C ALA A 86 -21.07 15.58 -3.83
N LEU A 87 -20.29 16.05 -4.80
CA LEU A 87 -20.14 15.42 -6.12
C LEU A 87 -19.04 14.34 -6.15
N GLY A 88 -18.20 14.24 -5.12
CA GLY A 88 -16.99 13.41 -5.16
C GLY A 88 -15.98 13.88 -6.21
N ASP A 89 -15.91 15.19 -6.45
CA ASP A 89 -14.96 15.80 -7.38
C ASP A 89 -13.62 16.01 -6.69
N GLN A 90 -12.74 15.02 -6.82
CA GLN A 90 -11.42 15.03 -6.19
C GLN A 90 -10.54 16.20 -6.62
N TRP A 91 -10.70 16.70 -7.84
CA TRP A 91 -9.82 17.72 -8.39
C TRP A 91 -10.19 19.10 -7.86
N GLU A 92 -11.47 19.45 -7.95
CA GLU A 92 -11.97 20.71 -7.40
C GLU A 92 -11.88 20.70 -5.87
N PHE A 93 -12.20 19.58 -5.21
CA PHE A 93 -12.05 19.46 -3.76
C PHE A 93 -10.59 19.65 -3.33
N GLY A 94 -9.67 19.02 -4.04
CA GLY A 94 -8.24 19.18 -3.84
C GLY A 94 -7.78 20.63 -4.02
N HIS A 95 -8.20 21.27 -5.11
CA HIS A 95 -7.89 22.67 -5.38
C HIS A 95 -8.30 23.57 -4.21
N ARG A 96 -9.55 23.48 -3.76
CA ARG A 96 -10.04 24.29 -2.64
C ARG A 96 -9.33 23.95 -1.32
N PHE A 97 -9.04 22.66 -1.10
CA PHE A 97 -8.33 22.22 0.09
C PHE A 97 -6.96 22.89 0.23
N PHE A 98 -6.18 22.97 -0.85
CA PHE A 98 -4.83 23.55 -0.83
C PHE A 98 -4.82 25.08 -0.98
N TYR A 99 -5.70 25.66 -1.78
CA TYR A 99 -5.58 27.06 -2.20
C TYR A 99 -6.63 28.00 -1.61
N GLU A 100 -7.74 27.49 -1.08
CA GLU A 100 -8.81 28.32 -0.49
C GLU A 100 -8.95 28.10 1.03
N TRP A 101 -8.95 26.83 1.46
CA TRP A 101 -9.31 26.47 2.83
C TRP A 101 -8.11 26.36 3.75
N ASN A 102 -6.94 25.97 3.25
CA ASN A 102 -5.76 25.75 4.09
C ASN A 102 -4.54 26.50 3.57
N ASP A 103 -3.52 26.56 4.40
CA ASP A 103 -2.16 26.86 3.97
C ASP A 103 -1.61 25.64 3.22
N GLY A 104 -1.72 25.69 1.89
CA GLY A 104 -1.38 24.60 0.98
C GLY A 104 0.06 24.09 1.14
N ASP A 105 1.03 25.01 1.24
CA ASP A 105 2.44 24.65 1.41
C ASP A 105 2.68 23.94 2.74
N ARG A 106 2.03 24.41 3.81
CA ARG A 106 2.14 23.80 5.14
C ARG A 106 1.55 22.39 5.14
N VAL A 107 0.32 22.20 4.64
CA VAL A 107 -0.30 20.86 4.64
C VAL A 107 0.45 19.90 3.72
N LEU A 108 0.96 20.39 2.57
CA LEU A 108 1.75 19.57 1.65
C LEU A 108 3.06 19.11 2.28
N PHE A 109 3.80 20.02 2.93
CA PHE A 109 5.07 19.70 3.59
C PHE A 109 4.90 18.57 4.61
N TRP A 110 3.91 18.70 5.50
CA TRP A 110 3.63 17.66 6.50
C TRP A 110 3.12 16.37 5.88
N GLY A 111 2.29 16.46 4.82
CA GLY A 111 1.78 15.30 4.10
C GLY A 111 2.84 14.48 3.37
N ARG A 112 3.94 15.12 2.96
CA ARG A 112 5.08 14.49 2.28
C ARG A 112 6.05 13.78 3.23
N LEU A 113 6.12 14.15 4.51
CA LEU A 113 7.06 13.53 5.48
C LEU A 113 6.87 12.01 5.64
N PRO A 114 5.65 11.46 5.73
CA PRO A 114 5.45 10.01 5.73
C PRO A 114 6.02 9.32 4.49
N MET A 115 5.96 9.95 3.31
CA MET A 115 6.53 9.37 2.08
C MET A 115 8.05 9.28 2.17
N VAL A 116 8.71 10.33 2.67
CA VAL A 116 10.15 10.31 2.92
C VAL A 116 10.51 9.19 3.91
N ALA A 117 9.70 9.01 4.97
CA ALA A 117 9.89 7.93 5.92
C ALA A 117 9.76 6.54 5.26
N LEU A 118 8.78 6.34 4.37
CA LEU A 118 8.65 5.10 3.61
C LEU A 118 9.87 4.85 2.70
N GLY A 119 10.44 5.91 2.10
CA GLY A 119 11.66 5.82 1.30
C GLY A 119 12.88 5.37 2.14
N CYS A 120 13.01 5.92 3.34
CA CYS A 120 14.02 5.50 4.31
C CYS A 120 13.86 4.02 4.71
N VAL A 121 12.61 3.58 4.95
CA VAL A 121 12.31 2.18 5.28
C VAL A 121 12.63 1.25 4.12
N LEU A 122 12.34 1.65 2.88
CA LEU A 122 12.70 0.89 1.68
C LEU A 122 14.22 0.72 1.57
N GLY A 123 14.98 1.81 1.68
CA GLY A 123 16.44 1.74 1.69
C GLY A 123 16.97 0.82 2.79
N ALA A 124 16.46 0.97 4.02
CA ALA A 124 16.85 0.10 5.13
C ALA A 124 16.54 -1.38 4.84
N ALA A 125 15.36 -1.68 4.28
CA ALA A 125 15.00 -3.04 3.89
C ALA A 125 15.96 -3.62 2.83
N VAL A 126 16.32 -2.82 1.81
CA VAL A 126 17.29 -3.20 0.77
C VAL A 126 18.66 -3.50 1.37
N LEU A 127 19.18 -2.65 2.26
CA LEU A 127 20.46 -2.88 2.93
C LEU A 127 20.42 -4.19 3.74
N LEU A 128 19.42 -4.32 4.62
CA LEU A 128 19.33 -5.42 5.58
C LEU A 128 19.14 -6.76 4.89
N TRP A 129 18.35 -6.80 3.81
CA TRP A 129 18.15 -8.00 3.02
C TRP A 129 19.41 -8.34 2.22
N THR A 130 19.93 -7.40 1.43
CA THR A 130 21.07 -7.65 0.53
C THR A 130 22.31 -8.06 1.32
N GLN A 131 22.60 -7.40 2.45
CA GLN A 131 23.77 -7.74 3.25
C GLN A 131 23.71 -9.15 3.86
N ARG A 132 22.51 -9.67 4.09
CA ARG A 132 22.30 -10.99 4.66
C ARG A 132 22.65 -12.08 3.66
N HIS A 133 22.43 -11.83 2.37
CA HIS A 133 22.64 -12.77 1.28
C HIS A 133 24.01 -12.62 0.59
N PHE A 134 24.49 -11.39 0.44
CA PHE A 134 25.67 -11.07 -0.39
C PHE A 134 26.80 -10.36 0.38
N GLY A 135 26.65 -10.20 1.70
CA GLY A 135 27.64 -9.54 2.54
C GLY A 135 27.53 -8.01 2.58
N LEU A 136 28.28 -7.40 3.51
CA LEU A 136 28.10 -5.99 3.86
C LEU A 136 28.35 -5.04 2.68
N LEU A 137 29.39 -5.26 1.88
CA LEU A 137 29.73 -4.40 0.75
C LEU A 137 28.61 -4.33 -0.29
N ALA A 138 28.10 -5.49 -0.71
CA ALA A 138 26.99 -5.57 -1.65
C ALA A 138 25.73 -4.89 -1.10
N GLY A 139 25.45 -5.09 0.20
CA GLY A 139 24.36 -4.40 0.88
C GLY A 139 24.49 -2.88 0.84
N THR A 140 25.67 -2.36 1.16
CA THR A 140 25.94 -0.91 1.14
C THR A 140 25.80 -0.32 -0.25
N ILE A 141 26.34 -0.99 -1.28
CA ILE A 141 26.23 -0.54 -2.66
C ILE A 141 24.75 -0.50 -3.09
N ALA A 142 24.00 -1.59 -2.87
CA ALA A 142 22.58 -1.65 -3.22
C ALA A 142 21.75 -0.60 -2.48
N PHE A 143 22.07 -0.33 -1.21
CA PHE A 143 21.42 0.70 -0.40
C PHE A 143 21.61 2.10 -0.98
N PHE A 144 22.83 2.50 -1.31
CA PHE A 144 23.10 3.81 -1.90
C PHE A 144 22.54 3.92 -3.32
N LEU A 145 22.63 2.85 -4.13
CA LEU A 145 21.99 2.83 -5.46
C LEU A 145 20.47 2.99 -5.36
N CYS A 146 19.83 2.39 -4.36
CA CYS A 146 18.40 2.54 -4.14
C CYS A 146 18.05 3.97 -3.72
N LEU A 147 18.69 4.50 -2.67
CA LEU A 147 18.38 5.83 -2.14
C LEU A 147 18.76 6.98 -3.08
N LEU A 148 19.80 6.81 -3.90
CA LEU A 148 20.25 7.80 -4.87
C LEU A 148 19.66 7.58 -6.27
N SER A 149 18.80 6.58 -6.44
CA SER A 149 18.11 6.40 -7.71
C SER A 149 17.18 7.58 -7.98
N PRO A 150 17.13 8.08 -9.22
CA PRO A 150 16.29 9.22 -9.56
C PRO A 150 14.81 8.94 -9.29
N ASP A 151 14.36 7.70 -9.50
CA ASP A 151 12.97 7.31 -9.27
C ASP A 151 12.58 7.37 -7.78
N VAL A 152 13.43 6.87 -6.88
CA VAL A 152 13.17 6.89 -5.43
C VAL A 152 13.30 8.30 -4.85
N LEU A 153 14.23 9.12 -5.37
CA LEU A 153 14.33 10.53 -4.99
C LEU A 153 13.12 11.33 -5.46
N ALA A 154 12.63 11.10 -6.68
CA ALA A 154 11.49 11.80 -7.23
C ALA A 154 10.18 11.39 -6.54
N HIS A 155 9.88 10.10 -6.49
CA HIS A 155 8.61 9.59 -5.97
C HIS A 155 8.58 9.48 -4.45
N GLY A 156 9.75 9.42 -3.80
CA GLY A 156 9.81 9.18 -2.36
C GLY A 156 9.58 10.41 -1.49
N GLN A 157 9.39 11.57 -2.10
CA GLN A 157 9.08 12.82 -1.39
C GLN A 157 7.71 13.40 -1.74
N ILE A 158 6.98 12.83 -2.69
CA ILE A 158 5.66 13.30 -3.13
C ILE A 158 4.55 12.37 -2.64
N VAL A 159 3.35 12.91 -2.43
CA VAL A 159 2.18 12.15 -1.97
C VAL A 159 1.55 11.36 -3.12
N THR A 160 2.22 10.29 -3.54
CA THR A 160 1.73 9.30 -4.50
C THR A 160 1.71 7.90 -3.88
N THR A 161 1.13 6.94 -4.61
CA THR A 161 1.01 5.54 -4.14
C THR A 161 2.21 4.67 -4.52
N ASP A 162 3.10 5.17 -5.39
CA ASP A 162 4.17 4.39 -6.03
C ASP A 162 5.27 3.94 -5.08
N LEU A 163 5.78 4.85 -4.24
CA LEU A 163 6.80 4.49 -3.27
C LEU A 163 6.27 3.48 -2.24
N ALA A 164 5.04 3.70 -1.76
CA ALA A 164 4.39 2.81 -0.80
C ALA A 164 4.22 1.40 -1.37
N VAL A 165 3.68 1.27 -2.60
CA VAL A 165 3.53 -0.05 -3.23
C VAL A 165 4.89 -0.69 -3.51
N ALA A 166 5.91 0.06 -3.94
CA ALA A 166 7.25 -0.49 -4.16
C ALA A 166 7.84 -1.08 -2.87
N LEU A 167 7.72 -0.35 -1.75
CA LEU A 167 8.12 -0.83 -0.43
C LEU A 167 7.38 -2.11 -0.04
N PHE A 168 6.05 -2.10 -0.08
CA PHE A 168 5.28 -3.23 0.43
C PHE A 168 5.35 -4.46 -0.50
N VAL A 169 5.50 -4.27 -1.81
CA VAL A 169 5.82 -5.36 -2.74
C VAL A 169 7.18 -5.98 -2.39
N PHE A 170 8.21 -5.17 -2.17
CA PHE A 170 9.53 -5.65 -1.77
C PHE A 170 9.46 -6.42 -0.44
N LEU A 171 8.82 -5.83 0.58
CA LEU A 171 8.61 -6.47 1.89
C LEU A 171 7.81 -7.78 1.77
N SER A 172 6.78 -7.82 0.94
CA SER A 172 5.97 -9.02 0.68
C SER A 172 6.81 -10.15 0.10
N VAL A 173 7.66 -9.87 -0.89
CA VAL A 173 8.52 -10.88 -1.52
C VAL A 173 9.55 -11.41 -0.53
N ILE A 174 10.25 -10.54 0.22
CA ILE A 174 11.26 -11.01 1.18
C ILE A 174 10.64 -11.74 2.38
N ALA A 175 9.44 -11.33 2.82
CA ALA A 175 8.72 -12.03 3.88
C ALA A 175 8.24 -13.40 3.41
N PHE A 176 7.76 -13.50 2.17
CA PHE A 176 7.41 -14.79 1.57
C PHE A 176 8.63 -15.68 1.37
N GLN A 177 9.78 -15.13 0.96
CA GLN A 177 11.05 -15.87 0.93
C GLN A 177 11.40 -16.42 2.34
N ALA A 178 11.15 -15.65 3.40
CA ALA A 178 11.32 -16.18 4.76
C ALA A 178 10.35 -17.36 5.03
N VAL A 179 9.09 -17.29 4.59
CA VAL A 179 8.14 -18.40 4.69
C VAL A 179 8.65 -19.64 3.96
N THR A 180 9.22 -19.49 2.77
CA THR A 180 9.72 -20.63 1.97
C THR A 180 10.90 -21.35 2.62
N HIS A 181 11.76 -20.66 3.37
CA HIS A 181 12.84 -21.29 4.12
C HIS A 181 12.32 -22.06 5.36
N ARG A 182 11.36 -21.48 6.09
CA ARG A 182 10.74 -22.10 7.25
C ARG A 182 9.36 -21.50 7.45
N ILE A 183 8.34 -22.35 7.41
CA ILE A 183 6.96 -21.93 7.61
C ILE A 183 6.72 -21.84 9.14
N THR A 184 6.52 -20.62 9.62
CA THR A 184 6.06 -20.31 10.98
C THR A 184 4.86 -19.37 10.88
N ALA A 185 3.98 -19.41 11.88
CA ALA A 185 2.84 -18.49 11.92
C ALA A 185 3.27 -17.01 11.90
N THR A 186 4.35 -16.64 12.59
CA THR A 186 4.90 -15.28 12.55
C THR A 186 5.33 -14.87 11.14
N ARG A 187 5.99 -15.74 10.38
CA ARG A 187 6.43 -15.42 9.01
C ARG A 187 5.25 -15.32 8.06
N VAL A 188 4.27 -16.22 8.20
CA VAL A 188 3.01 -16.16 7.44
C VAL A 188 2.25 -14.88 7.76
N LEU A 189 2.18 -14.48 9.04
CA LEU A 189 1.58 -13.23 9.47
C LEU A 189 2.28 -12.02 8.86
N LEU A 190 3.61 -11.93 8.98
CA LEU A 190 4.38 -10.82 8.41
C LEU A 190 4.27 -10.76 6.89
N ALA A 191 4.27 -11.90 6.19
CA ALA A 191 4.05 -11.96 4.76
C ALA A 191 2.63 -11.49 4.40
N GLY A 192 1.61 -11.97 5.10
CA GLY A 192 0.21 -11.54 4.94
C GLY A 192 0.01 -10.05 5.17
N LEU A 193 0.62 -9.48 6.21
CA LEU A 193 0.56 -8.05 6.50
C LEU A 193 1.27 -7.22 5.43
N ALA A 194 2.45 -7.64 4.96
CA ALA A 194 3.17 -6.96 3.89
C ALA A 194 2.42 -7.03 2.55
N THR A 195 1.88 -8.20 2.19
CA THR A 195 1.02 -8.37 1.00
C THR A 195 -0.26 -7.55 1.11
N GLY A 196 -0.90 -7.54 2.28
CA GLY A 196 -2.08 -6.72 2.57
C GLY A 196 -1.79 -5.23 2.44
N ALA A 197 -0.66 -4.76 2.97
CA ALA A 197 -0.24 -3.37 2.83
C ALA A 197 0.04 -3.00 1.36
N ALA A 198 0.60 -3.91 0.57
CA ALA A 198 0.81 -3.70 -0.86
C ALA A 198 -0.53 -3.54 -1.60
N PHE A 199 -1.48 -4.46 -1.38
CA PHE A 199 -2.82 -4.38 -1.95
C PHE A 199 -3.59 -3.15 -1.47
N ALA A 200 -3.40 -2.73 -0.22
CA ALA A 200 -4.01 -1.54 0.34
C ALA A 200 -3.31 -0.23 -0.11
N SER A 201 -2.19 -0.31 -0.84
CA SER A 201 -1.49 0.86 -1.38
C SER A 201 -1.84 1.14 -2.85
N LYS A 202 -1.87 0.11 -3.70
CA LYS A 202 -2.16 0.27 -5.14
C LYS A 202 -2.71 -1.02 -5.76
N PHE A 203 -3.73 -0.92 -6.62
CA PHE A 203 -4.31 -2.09 -7.29
C PHE A 203 -3.33 -2.85 -8.20
N SER A 204 -2.29 -2.18 -8.73
CA SER A 204 -1.24 -2.84 -9.52
C SER A 204 -0.46 -3.87 -8.71
N ALA A 205 -0.49 -3.80 -7.37
CA ALA A 205 0.12 -4.80 -6.49
C ALA A 205 -0.47 -6.20 -6.67
N LEU A 206 -1.64 -6.36 -7.31
CA LEU A 206 -2.21 -7.66 -7.67
C LEU A 206 -1.27 -8.54 -8.50
N VAL A 207 -0.23 -7.97 -9.12
CA VAL A 207 0.89 -8.72 -9.72
C VAL A 207 1.58 -9.66 -8.72
N LEU A 208 1.50 -9.39 -7.40
CA LEU A 208 1.99 -10.29 -6.36
C LEU A 208 1.31 -11.67 -6.41
N LEU A 209 0.06 -11.78 -6.85
CA LEU A 209 -0.64 -13.07 -6.91
C LEU A 209 0.10 -14.07 -7.81
N PRO A 210 0.37 -13.78 -9.10
CA PRO A 210 1.19 -14.66 -9.92
C PRO A 210 2.65 -14.73 -9.44
N THR A 211 3.26 -13.62 -8.98
CA THR A 211 4.66 -13.64 -8.53
C THR A 211 4.89 -14.60 -7.36
N LEU A 212 4.07 -14.52 -6.30
CA LEU A 212 4.19 -15.39 -5.13
C LEU A 212 3.82 -16.84 -5.46
N SER A 213 2.83 -17.05 -6.34
CA SER A 213 2.44 -18.39 -6.79
C SER A 213 3.55 -19.07 -7.60
N ILE A 214 4.18 -18.35 -8.54
CA ILE A 214 5.32 -18.86 -9.32
C ILE A 214 6.49 -19.17 -8.38
N LEU A 215 6.80 -18.25 -7.47
CA LEU A 215 7.88 -18.47 -6.49
C LEU A 215 7.60 -19.69 -5.60
N ALA A 216 6.36 -19.92 -5.20
CA ALA A 216 5.95 -21.10 -4.45
C ALA A 216 6.18 -22.40 -5.25
N VAL A 217 5.79 -22.42 -6.53
CA VAL A 217 6.00 -23.58 -7.41
C VAL A 217 7.50 -23.84 -7.62
N VAL A 218 8.29 -22.81 -7.92
CA VAL A 218 9.74 -22.92 -8.12
C VAL A 218 10.41 -23.50 -6.87
N VAL A 219 10.05 -23.01 -5.68
CA VAL A 219 10.57 -23.52 -4.41
C VAL A 219 10.09 -24.95 -4.13
N ALA A 220 8.84 -25.28 -4.41
CA ALA A 220 8.32 -26.64 -4.19
C ALA A 220 9.04 -27.69 -5.04
N LEU A 221 9.44 -27.30 -6.26
CA LEU A 221 10.21 -28.13 -7.19
C LEU A 221 11.71 -28.17 -6.86
N ALA A 222 12.23 -27.15 -6.17
CA ALA A 222 13.62 -27.15 -5.71
C ALA A 222 13.87 -28.28 -4.69
N ARG A 223 15.05 -28.90 -4.76
CA ARG A 223 15.37 -30.08 -3.93
C ARG A 223 15.69 -29.74 -2.46
N GLU A 224 15.71 -28.47 -2.09
CA GLU A 224 16.08 -28.06 -0.74
C GLU A 224 15.03 -28.49 0.31
N PRO A 225 15.46 -29.04 1.46
CA PRO A 225 14.53 -29.47 2.51
C PRO A 225 13.84 -28.27 3.16
N MET A 226 12.52 -28.21 3.06
CA MET A 226 11.70 -27.21 3.75
C MET A 226 11.35 -27.67 5.17
N THR A 227 11.37 -26.74 6.13
CA THR A 227 10.97 -27.01 7.51
C THR A 227 9.62 -26.37 7.83
N LEU A 228 8.68 -27.19 8.29
CA LEU A 228 7.42 -26.76 8.88
C LEU A 228 7.57 -26.71 10.40
N THR A 229 7.22 -25.58 10.99
CA THR A 229 7.09 -25.45 12.44
C THR A 229 5.74 -24.81 12.75
N PRO A 230 4.67 -25.62 12.81
CA PRO A 230 3.36 -25.14 13.24
C PRO A 230 3.41 -24.68 14.70
N PHE A 231 2.46 -23.84 15.09
CA PHE A 231 2.37 -23.25 16.43
C PHE A 231 2.56 -24.32 17.51
N ALA A 232 3.54 -24.12 18.39
CA ALA A 232 3.88 -25.01 19.51
C ALA A 232 4.19 -26.49 19.16
N ALA A 233 4.44 -26.83 17.89
CA ALA A 233 4.75 -28.20 17.46
C ALA A 233 6.23 -28.38 17.08
N ALA A 234 6.71 -29.63 17.18
CA ALA A 234 8.07 -29.99 16.77
C ALA A 234 8.31 -29.73 15.27
N PRO A 235 9.53 -29.34 14.87
CA PRO A 235 9.87 -29.10 13.46
C PRO A 235 9.70 -30.37 12.64
N ARG A 236 8.87 -30.31 11.60
CA ARG A 236 8.71 -31.39 10.60
C ARG A 236 9.46 -31.01 9.33
N LYS A 237 10.42 -31.83 8.93
CA LYS A 237 11.05 -31.70 7.60
C LYS A 237 10.09 -32.26 6.55
N LEU A 238 9.81 -31.47 5.53
CA LEU A 238 9.00 -31.92 4.39
C LEU A 238 9.91 -32.55 3.31
N GLY A 239 9.83 -33.87 3.19
CA GLY A 239 10.39 -34.63 2.06
C GLY A 239 9.40 -34.71 0.92
N GLY A 240 9.86 -34.50 -0.33
CA GLY A 240 9.04 -34.61 -1.54
C GLY A 240 8.36 -33.32 -1.98
N ALA A 241 8.10 -33.19 -3.28
CA ALA A 241 7.56 -31.96 -3.89
C ALA A 241 6.07 -31.73 -3.55
N LEU A 242 5.24 -32.79 -3.52
CA LEU A 242 3.81 -32.70 -3.26
C LEU A 242 3.46 -32.12 -1.87
N PRO A 243 4.03 -32.61 -0.75
CA PRO A 243 3.73 -32.03 0.57
C PRO A 243 4.30 -30.62 0.74
N ARG A 244 5.38 -30.26 0.04
CA ARG A 244 5.90 -28.88 -0.01
C ARG A 244 4.93 -27.95 -0.74
N LEU A 245 4.42 -28.38 -1.90
CA LEU A 245 3.44 -27.62 -2.65
C LEU A 245 2.17 -27.40 -1.84
N ALA A 246 1.65 -28.45 -1.19
CA ALA A 246 0.47 -28.34 -0.33
C ALA A 246 0.70 -27.38 0.85
N ALA A 247 1.86 -27.44 1.51
CA ALA A 247 2.22 -26.54 2.59
C ALA A 247 2.33 -25.07 2.14
N LEU A 248 2.95 -24.83 0.99
CA LEU A 248 3.07 -23.49 0.41
C LEU A 248 1.72 -22.96 -0.09
N ALA A 249 0.88 -23.80 -0.68
CA ALA A 249 -0.47 -23.43 -1.06
C ALA A 249 -1.31 -23.01 0.16
N LEU A 250 -1.22 -23.77 1.26
CA LEU A 250 -1.87 -23.41 2.51
C LEU A 250 -1.32 -22.10 3.10
N ALA A 251 0.00 -21.88 3.04
CA ALA A 251 0.62 -20.62 3.45
C ALA A 251 0.14 -19.45 2.58
N LEU A 252 0.04 -19.62 1.25
CA LEU A 252 -0.50 -18.59 0.35
C LEU A 252 -1.96 -18.28 0.63
N LEU A 253 -2.79 -19.29 0.91
CA LEU A 253 -4.18 -19.08 1.32
C LEU A 253 -4.27 -18.29 2.63
N ALA A 254 -3.44 -18.62 3.62
CA ALA A 254 -3.38 -17.88 4.87
C ALA A 254 -2.90 -16.43 4.68
N ILE A 255 -1.86 -16.22 3.86
CA ILE A 255 -1.37 -14.89 3.47
C ILE A 255 -2.48 -14.09 2.78
N GLY A 256 -3.21 -14.72 1.85
CA GLY A 256 -4.33 -14.10 1.15
C GLY A 256 -5.46 -13.69 2.09
N ALA A 257 -5.83 -14.55 3.05
CA ALA A 257 -6.84 -14.23 4.06
C ALA A 257 -6.42 -13.08 4.97
N ILE A 258 -5.15 -13.04 5.43
CA ILE A 258 -4.60 -11.94 6.22
C ILE A 258 -4.56 -10.65 5.40
N ALA A 259 -4.12 -10.73 4.14
CA ALA A 259 -4.06 -9.58 3.25
C ALA A 259 -5.45 -8.99 3.00
N LEU A 260 -6.45 -9.84 2.80
CA LEU A 260 -7.85 -9.43 2.66
C LEU A 260 -8.35 -8.74 3.93
N ALA A 261 -8.15 -9.35 5.10
CA ALA A 261 -8.52 -8.75 6.38
C ALA A 261 -7.83 -7.39 6.60
N PHE A 262 -6.57 -7.25 6.18
CA PHE A 262 -5.82 -6.00 6.25
C PHE A 262 -6.42 -4.93 5.34
N VAL A 263 -6.75 -5.27 4.09
CA VAL A 263 -7.42 -4.34 3.16
C VAL A 263 -8.74 -3.86 3.78
N TRP A 264 -9.58 -4.78 4.28
CA TRP A 264 -10.82 -4.42 4.94
C TRP A 264 -10.60 -3.55 6.18
N ALA A 265 -9.54 -3.80 6.96
CA ALA A 265 -9.19 -2.96 8.10
C ALA A 265 -8.84 -1.52 7.67
N THR A 266 -8.17 -1.32 6.53
CA THR A 266 -7.90 0.03 5.99
C THR A 266 -9.18 0.73 5.53
N TYR A 267 -10.22 -0.01 5.14
CA TYR A 267 -11.55 0.53 4.90
C TYR A 267 -12.44 0.59 6.16
N ALA A 268 -11.85 0.47 7.35
CA ALA A 268 -12.56 0.45 8.64
C ALA A 268 -13.71 -0.59 8.70
N PHE A 269 -13.58 -1.70 7.97
CA PHE A 269 -14.60 -2.73 7.79
C PHE A 269 -15.95 -2.20 7.26
N GLN A 270 -15.94 -1.04 6.61
CA GLN A 270 -17.13 -0.48 6.01
C GLN A 270 -17.41 -1.17 4.67
N PRO A 271 -18.63 -1.69 4.46
CA PRO A 271 -18.99 -2.33 3.20
C PRO A 271 -19.25 -1.32 2.08
N ARG A 272 -19.29 -0.02 2.40
CA ARG A 272 -19.57 1.08 1.46
C ARG A 272 -18.38 2.03 1.39
N LEU A 273 -18.04 2.48 0.18
CA LEU A 273 -17.04 3.53 0.01
C LEU A 273 -17.53 4.90 0.48
N ALA A 274 -18.83 5.17 0.44
CA ALA A 274 -19.40 6.44 0.85
C ALA A 274 -20.46 6.22 1.95
N ASN A 275 -20.51 7.13 2.92
CA ASN A 275 -21.56 7.12 3.95
C ASN A 275 -22.93 7.52 3.37
N ASP A 276 -22.95 8.28 2.27
CA ASP A 276 -24.17 8.71 1.59
C ASP A 276 -24.65 7.64 0.58
N PRO A 277 -25.87 7.06 0.76
CA PRO A 277 -26.38 6.01 -0.11
C PRO A 277 -26.64 6.44 -1.56
N GLU A 278 -27.00 7.70 -1.80
CA GLU A 278 -27.31 8.19 -3.15
C GLU A 278 -26.03 8.43 -3.95
N LEU A 279 -25.01 9.00 -3.31
CA LEU A 279 -23.72 9.23 -3.96
C LEU A 279 -22.93 7.94 -4.15
N ALA A 280 -23.08 6.99 -3.22
CA ALA A 280 -22.64 5.62 -3.46
C ALA A 280 -23.23 5.13 -4.80
N ALA A 281 -24.56 5.10 -4.95
CA ALA A 281 -25.17 4.59 -6.18
C ALA A 281 -24.74 5.29 -7.49
N ALA A 282 -24.28 6.55 -7.43
CA ALA A 282 -23.80 7.32 -8.57
C ALA A 282 -22.35 7.00 -9.00
N PHE A 283 -21.56 6.32 -8.17
CA PHE A 283 -20.17 5.99 -8.49
C PHE A 283 -20.08 4.95 -9.61
N SER A 284 -19.49 5.34 -10.75
CA SER A 284 -19.27 4.46 -11.88
C SER A 284 -17.91 3.76 -11.80
N TRP A 285 -17.92 2.47 -11.47
CA TRP A 285 -16.73 1.60 -11.60
C TRP A 285 -16.15 1.56 -13.01
N ALA A 286 -16.92 1.99 -14.02
CA ALA A 286 -16.43 2.21 -15.38
C ALA A 286 -15.23 3.16 -15.45
N ARG A 287 -15.04 4.09 -14.50
CA ARG A 287 -13.85 4.94 -14.40
C ARG A 287 -12.58 4.15 -14.05
N LEU A 288 -12.72 3.05 -13.32
CA LEU A 288 -11.61 2.20 -12.86
C LEU A 288 -11.30 1.04 -13.80
N GLU A 289 -12.28 0.62 -14.59
CA GLU A 289 -12.15 -0.43 -15.60
C GLU A 289 -11.49 0.11 -16.89
N HIS A 290 -10.25 0.60 -16.79
CA HIS A 290 -9.44 0.81 -17.98
C HIS A 290 -8.92 -0.53 -18.54
N SER A 291 -8.71 -0.60 -19.85
CA SER A 291 -8.36 -1.82 -20.60
C SER A 291 -7.00 -2.41 -20.17
N GLY A 292 -7.01 -3.60 -19.58
CA GLY A 292 -5.79 -4.33 -19.19
C GLY A 292 -6.03 -5.60 -18.39
N ALA A 293 -5.01 -6.44 -18.22
CA ALA A 293 -5.13 -7.70 -17.46
C ALA A 293 -5.53 -7.47 -15.98
N ALA A 294 -5.09 -6.34 -15.39
CA ALA A 294 -5.42 -5.95 -14.02
C ALA A 294 -6.92 -5.66 -13.83
N SER A 295 -7.63 -5.15 -14.85
CA SER A 295 -9.08 -4.92 -14.76
C SER A 295 -9.89 -6.22 -14.86
N GLY A 296 -9.35 -7.27 -15.47
CA GLY A 296 -9.92 -8.62 -15.39
C GLY A 296 -9.91 -9.14 -13.95
N VAL A 297 -8.75 -9.10 -13.28
CA VAL A 297 -8.62 -9.51 -11.87
C VAL A 297 -9.48 -8.64 -10.96
N LEU A 298 -9.47 -7.32 -11.15
CA LEU A 298 -10.30 -6.40 -10.35
C LEU A 298 -11.80 -6.70 -10.50
N ARG A 299 -12.28 -7.02 -11.71
CA ARG A 299 -13.65 -7.46 -11.94
C ARG A 299 -13.98 -8.77 -11.23
N THR A 300 -13.08 -9.75 -11.24
CA THR A 300 -13.29 -11.02 -10.53
C THR A 300 -13.31 -10.83 -9.01
N VAL A 301 -12.36 -10.05 -8.47
CA VAL A 301 -12.29 -9.71 -7.04
C VAL A 301 -13.56 -8.98 -6.60
N ARG A 302 -14.07 -8.06 -7.44
CA ARG A 302 -15.33 -7.35 -7.22
C ARG A 302 -16.53 -8.30 -7.28
N ALA A 303 -16.63 -9.15 -8.30
CA ALA A 303 -17.73 -10.11 -8.44
C ALA A 303 -17.80 -11.10 -7.26
N ALA A 304 -16.68 -11.34 -6.60
CA ALA A 304 -16.58 -12.14 -5.39
C ALA A 304 -16.89 -11.37 -4.09
N GLY A 305 -17.20 -10.06 -4.15
CA GLY A 305 -17.51 -9.23 -2.97
C GLY A 305 -16.31 -9.01 -2.04
N LEU A 306 -15.08 -9.13 -2.56
CA LEU A 306 -13.86 -9.08 -1.74
C LEU A 306 -13.37 -7.66 -1.43
N LEU A 307 -13.89 -6.65 -2.13
CA LEU A 307 -13.65 -5.24 -1.85
C LEU A 307 -14.94 -4.58 -1.37
N PRO A 308 -14.87 -3.52 -0.54
CA PRO A 308 -16.04 -2.71 -0.20
C PRO A 308 -16.79 -2.29 -1.46
N GLU A 309 -18.06 -2.64 -1.51
CA GLU A 309 -18.91 -2.35 -2.65
C GLU A 309 -19.46 -0.93 -2.55
N VAL A 310 -20.04 -0.49 -3.66
CA VAL A 310 -20.83 0.74 -3.69
C VAL A 310 -22.33 0.45 -3.86
N THR A 311 -22.71 -0.81 -3.97
CA THR A 311 -24.06 -1.18 -4.39
C THR A 311 -25.05 -1.07 -3.23
N SER A 312 -26.02 -0.17 -3.39
CA SER A 312 -27.32 -0.31 -2.74
C SER A 312 -27.88 -1.68 -3.12
N ARG A 313 -28.49 -2.40 -2.16
CA ARG A 313 -29.43 -3.45 -2.54
C ARG A 313 -30.39 -2.82 -3.53
N ARG A 314 -30.39 -3.29 -4.78
CA ARG A 314 -31.54 -3.13 -5.66
C ARG A 314 -32.71 -3.75 -4.91
N THR A 315 -33.48 -2.93 -4.19
CA THR A 315 -34.85 -3.30 -3.89
C THR A 315 -35.51 -3.50 -5.25
N ALA A 316 -35.90 -4.73 -5.54
CA ALA A 316 -36.82 -5.02 -6.63
C ALA A 316 -38.04 -4.12 -6.43
N GLY A 317 -38.19 -3.11 -7.28
CA GLY A 317 -39.21 -2.07 -7.15
C GLY A 317 -38.80 -0.85 -7.95
N GLY A 318 -39.08 -0.87 -9.24
CA GLY A 318 -38.71 0.19 -10.16
C GLY A 318 -39.46 1.49 -9.89
N THR A 319 -38.78 2.61 -10.10
CA THR A 319 -39.37 3.85 -10.57
C THR A 319 -38.32 4.60 -11.39
N THR A 320 -38.57 4.69 -12.70
CA THR A 320 -37.86 5.51 -13.68
C THR A 320 -37.91 6.99 -13.28
N PHE A 321 -36.75 7.61 -13.03
CA PHE A 321 -36.64 9.06 -12.90
C PHE A 321 -36.50 9.67 -14.31
N ARG A 322 -37.53 10.38 -14.79
CA ARG A 322 -37.44 11.26 -15.97
C ARG A 322 -36.90 12.62 -15.50
N PRO A 323 -35.89 13.21 -16.17
CA PRO A 323 -35.48 14.57 -15.87
C PRO A 323 -36.60 15.54 -16.29
N ARG A 324 -37.06 16.38 -15.35
CA ARG A 324 -37.90 17.53 -15.68
C ARG A 324 -36.97 18.68 -16.10
N SER A 325 -37.12 19.10 -17.34
CA SER A 325 -36.63 20.36 -17.87
C SER A 325 -37.38 21.52 -17.21
N CYS A 326 -36.64 22.44 -16.60
CA CYS A 326 -36.99 23.86 -16.48
C CYS A 326 -35.69 24.65 -16.56
#